data_AF-A0A1I0CMJ8-F1
#
_entry.id   AF-A0A1I0CMJ8-F1
#
_cell.length_a   1.000
_cell.length_b   1.000
_cell.length_c   1.000
_cell.angle_alpha   90.00
_cell.angle_beta   90.00
_cell.angle_gamma   90.00
#
_symmetry.space_group_name_H-M   'P 1'
#
loop_
_entity.id
_entity.type
_entity.pdbx_description
1 polymer ?
#
loop_
_entity_poly.entity_id
_entity_poly.type
_entity_poly.pdbx_seq_one_letter_code
_entity_poly.pdbx_strand_id
1 'polypeptide(L)'
;MYIKMDNSGVEDVCYEQEHVEKVLAEIKKNFDGYFMRFLDSTAGKGVSLESFQGLQKKLGVEISQKKKNNDLTNNYKTIIKEAIDDFEKDCKDYKKIFRQEWLEDLDEDADFFKSKTLRNECPIIRKTLANKKAKELDKYRASFSKADADWLLSVVANLCEFGDEYSKKYDPKTYEDKKTYKDLDMELLDTDDYTAFGVIGGGIKTHMLYKVHPAIFPNRSRSAIWALWYLTNKETFGCKTDSEFLMIDLGKSITQQNYFYPYQLFAFYAFEIYKLLRDKATEYKAYINPDYRYVIVDAFLEYIAKEHDSEISFLKSQIRDGGMSYA
;
A
#
# COMPACT_ATOMS: atom_id res chain seq x y z
N MET A 1 1.25 -4.18 -28.19
CA MET A 1 1.64 -5.58 -27.89
C MET A 1 2.14 -5.55 -26.46
N TYR A 2 1.49 -6.25 -25.53
CA TYR A 2 1.99 -6.36 -24.16
C TYR A 2 3.34 -7.04 -24.18
N ILE A 3 4.34 -6.45 -23.53
CA ILE A 3 5.43 -7.27 -23.01
C ILE A 3 4.82 -7.96 -21.79
N LYS A 4 4.26 -9.15 -22.01
CA LYS A 4 3.87 -10.02 -20.91
C LYS A 4 5.18 -10.40 -20.23
N MET A 5 5.50 -9.71 -19.15
CA MET A 5 6.55 -10.16 -18.25
C MET A 5 6.19 -11.56 -17.78
N ASP A 6 7.19 -12.40 -17.57
CA ASP A 6 6.97 -13.67 -16.91
C ASP A 6 6.32 -13.45 -15.52
N ASN A 7 5.97 -14.54 -14.84
CA ASN A 7 5.20 -14.50 -13.59
C ASN A 7 5.84 -13.67 -12.45
N SER A 8 7.02 -13.07 -12.66
CA SER A 8 7.73 -12.20 -11.71
C SER A 8 7.10 -10.82 -11.53
N GLY A 9 6.17 -10.38 -12.40
CA GLY A 9 5.40 -9.14 -12.25
C GLY A 9 6.15 -7.83 -12.56
N VAL A 10 7.46 -7.87 -12.74
CA VAL A 10 8.37 -6.76 -13.14
C VAL A 10 9.48 -7.30 -14.05
N GLU A 11 10.33 -6.44 -14.63
CA GLU A 11 11.49 -6.91 -15.40
C GLU A 11 12.58 -7.45 -14.46
N ASP A 12 13.35 -8.44 -14.89
CA ASP A 12 14.45 -9.02 -14.10
C ASP A 12 15.42 -7.97 -13.55
N VAL A 13 15.67 -6.90 -14.31
CA VAL A 13 16.51 -5.78 -13.90
C VAL A 13 16.03 -5.14 -12.59
N CYS A 14 14.72 -5.20 -12.30
CA CYS A 14 14.14 -4.64 -11.08
C CYS A 14 14.61 -5.36 -9.80
N TYR A 15 15.09 -6.60 -9.93
CA TYR A 15 15.67 -7.38 -8.84
C TYR A 15 17.18 -7.19 -8.70
N GLU A 16 17.83 -6.50 -9.63
CA GLU A 16 19.26 -6.20 -9.53
C GLU A 16 19.51 -5.15 -8.44
N GLN A 17 20.53 -5.38 -7.61
CA GLN A 17 20.86 -4.47 -6.50
C GLN A 17 21.14 -3.04 -6.98
N GLU A 18 21.78 -2.87 -8.14
CA GLU A 18 22.04 -1.57 -8.74
C GLU A 18 20.74 -0.83 -9.09
N HIS A 19 19.73 -1.55 -9.60
CA HIS A 19 18.42 -0.98 -9.89
C HIS A 19 17.71 -0.56 -8.60
N VAL A 20 17.64 -1.44 -7.61
CA VAL A 20 17.05 -1.16 -6.29
C VAL A 20 17.68 0.07 -5.65
N GLU A 21 19.01 0.22 -5.75
CA GLU A 21 19.74 1.39 -5.25
C GLU A 21 19.39 2.68 -5.99
N LYS A 22 19.20 2.64 -7.32
CA LYS A 22 18.74 3.79 -8.12
C LYS A 22 17.34 4.24 -7.69
N VAL A 23 16.43 3.28 -7.50
CA VAL A 23 15.06 3.56 -7.03
C VAL A 23 15.09 4.20 -5.65
N LEU A 24 15.86 3.64 -4.71
CA LEU A 24 16.01 4.19 -3.36
C LEU A 24 16.64 5.58 -3.36
N ALA A 25 17.61 5.85 -4.24
CA ALA A 25 18.23 7.16 -4.37
C ALA A 25 17.19 8.22 -4.80
N GLU A 26 16.32 7.88 -5.75
CA GLU A 26 15.27 8.79 -6.21
C GLU A 26 14.17 8.98 -5.15
N ILE A 27 13.79 7.92 -4.41
CA ILE A 27 12.90 8.03 -3.25
C ILE A 27 13.49 9.01 -2.21
N LYS A 28 14.76 8.84 -1.83
CA LYS A 28 15.44 9.68 -0.84
C LYS A 28 15.51 11.14 -1.29
N LYS A 29 15.81 11.37 -2.56
CA LYS A 29 15.89 12.70 -3.17
C LYS A 29 14.57 13.47 -3.11
N ASN A 30 13.43 12.79 -3.32
CA ASN A 30 12.12 13.44 -3.37
C ASN A 30 11.34 13.39 -2.05
N PHE A 31 11.79 12.57 -1.09
CA PHE A 31 11.11 12.33 0.19
C PHE A 31 10.82 13.62 0.96
N ASP A 32 11.84 14.47 1.18
CA ASP A 32 11.70 15.66 2.04
C ASP A 32 10.61 16.63 1.51
N GLY A 33 10.48 16.75 0.19
CA GLY A 33 9.46 17.58 -0.44
C GLY A 33 8.05 17.10 -0.11
N TYR A 34 7.77 15.81 -0.30
CA TYR A 34 6.50 15.21 0.07
C TYR A 34 6.26 15.23 1.58
N PHE A 35 7.30 14.96 2.37
CA PHE A 35 7.21 14.96 3.84
C PHE A 35 6.83 16.34 4.39
N MET A 36 7.42 17.42 3.87
CA MET A 36 7.04 18.77 4.29
C MET A 36 5.59 19.09 3.97
N ARG A 37 5.09 18.74 2.77
CA ARG A 37 3.68 18.95 2.41
C ARG A 37 2.73 18.05 3.22
N PHE A 38 3.17 16.84 3.57
CA PHE A 38 2.47 15.93 4.47
C PHE A 38 2.26 16.54 5.86
N LEU A 39 3.30 17.16 6.43
CA LEU A 39 3.18 17.91 7.69
C LEU A 39 2.33 19.17 7.54
N ASP A 40 2.54 19.93 6.47
CA ASP A 40 1.92 21.23 6.28
C ASP A 40 0.40 21.15 6.12
N SER A 41 -0.08 20.09 5.49
CA SER A 41 -1.49 19.82 5.25
C SER A 41 -2.10 18.88 6.29
N THR A 42 -1.36 18.49 7.33
CA THR A 42 -1.80 17.49 8.32
C THR A 42 -2.34 16.23 7.63
N ALA A 43 -1.52 15.60 6.78
CA ALA A 43 -1.88 14.49 5.91
C ALA A 43 -3.07 14.77 4.97
N GLY A 44 -3.13 15.99 4.43
CA GLY A 44 -4.20 16.42 3.52
C GLY A 44 -5.57 16.63 4.15
N LYS A 45 -5.65 16.80 5.49
CA LYS A 45 -6.87 17.14 6.23
C LYS A 45 -6.97 18.65 6.54
N GLY A 46 -5.84 19.33 6.64
CA GLY A 46 -5.73 20.78 6.85
C GLY A 46 -5.54 21.56 5.54
N VAL A 47 -5.77 22.88 5.60
CA VAL A 47 -5.46 23.78 4.48
C VAL A 47 -3.95 23.97 4.41
N SER A 48 -3.34 23.67 3.26
CA SER A 48 -1.89 23.87 3.07
C SER A 48 -1.53 25.35 3.19
N LEU A 49 -0.28 25.65 3.57
CA LEU A 49 0.19 27.03 3.69
C LEU A 49 0.07 27.76 2.35
N GLU A 50 0.38 27.11 1.24
CA GLU A 50 0.24 27.66 -0.11
C GLU A 50 -1.21 28.00 -0.44
N SER A 51 -2.16 27.11 -0.08
CA SER A 51 -3.59 27.36 -0.28
C SER A 51 -4.06 28.54 0.57
N PHE A 52 -3.58 28.63 1.82
CA PHE A 52 -3.90 29.71 2.74
C PHE A 52 -3.32 31.05 2.27
N GLN A 53 -2.06 31.07 1.82
CA GLN A 53 -1.41 32.25 1.24
C GLN A 53 -2.08 32.69 -0.07
N GLY A 54 -2.48 31.74 -0.91
CA GLY A 54 -3.28 32.00 -2.10
C GLY A 54 -4.63 32.65 -1.78
N LEU A 55 -5.29 32.22 -0.69
CA LEU A 55 -6.51 32.84 -0.17
C LEU A 55 -6.25 34.25 0.40
N GLN A 56 -5.20 34.44 1.22
CA GLN A 56 -4.82 35.75 1.75
C GLN A 56 -4.57 36.75 0.63
N LYS A 57 -3.84 36.33 -0.42
CA LYS A 57 -3.59 37.15 -1.62
C LYS A 57 -4.88 37.49 -2.37
N LYS A 58 -5.80 36.53 -2.53
CA LYS A 58 -7.11 36.77 -3.16
C LYS A 58 -8.01 37.70 -2.34
N LEU A 59 -7.85 37.73 -1.02
CA LEU A 59 -8.64 38.53 -0.10
C LEU A 59 -7.99 39.88 0.27
N GLY A 60 -6.81 40.20 -0.28
CA GLY A 60 -6.11 41.46 -0.02
C GLY A 60 -5.55 41.59 1.40
N VAL A 61 -5.33 40.46 2.09
CA VAL A 61 -4.80 40.42 3.46
C VAL A 61 -3.27 40.28 3.41
N GLU A 62 -2.55 41.01 4.28
CA GLU A 62 -1.09 40.86 4.40
C GLU A 62 -0.71 39.42 4.76
N ILE A 63 0.29 38.89 4.05
CA ILE A 63 0.79 37.52 4.23
C ILE A 63 1.52 37.44 5.57
N SER A 64 0.89 36.81 6.56
CA SER A 64 1.53 36.53 7.85
C SER A 64 2.53 35.38 7.72
N GLN A 65 3.80 35.73 7.59
CA GLN A 65 4.89 34.75 7.60
C GLN A 65 5.22 34.35 9.05
N LYS A 66 4.78 33.16 9.48
CA LYS A 66 5.52 32.25 10.37
C LYS A 66 4.64 31.07 10.79
N LYS A 67 4.79 29.92 10.12
CA LYS A 67 4.58 28.63 10.81
C LYS A 67 5.70 28.48 11.82
N LYS A 68 5.39 28.56 13.11
CA LYS A 68 6.37 28.21 14.16
C LYS A 68 6.65 26.71 14.02
N ASN A 69 7.91 26.30 14.12
CA ASN A 69 8.33 24.89 14.09
C ASN A 69 7.50 23.96 15.04
N ASN A 70 7.00 24.53 16.15
CA ASN A 70 6.07 23.85 17.06
C ASN A 70 4.77 23.37 16.38
N ASP A 71 4.29 24.05 15.35
CA ASP A 71 3.08 23.69 14.61
C ASP A 71 3.30 22.42 13.77
N LEU A 72 4.42 22.33 13.04
CA LEU A 72 4.77 21.14 12.27
C LEU A 72 5.03 19.90 13.14
N THR A 73 5.70 20.11 14.29
CA THR A 73 5.88 19.07 15.30
C THR A 73 4.54 18.52 15.80
N ASN A 74 3.59 19.40 16.12
CA ASN A 74 2.27 19.00 16.56
C ASN A 74 1.47 18.33 15.44
N ASN A 75 1.56 18.85 14.21
CA ASN A 75 0.95 18.21 13.05
C ASN A 75 1.46 16.79 12.89
N TYR A 76 2.77 16.55 13.02
CA TYR A 76 3.28 15.18 12.86
C TYR A 76 2.75 14.23 13.95
N LYS A 77 2.73 14.67 15.21
CA LYS A 77 2.15 13.89 16.32
C LYS A 77 0.67 13.59 16.09
N THR A 78 -0.09 14.57 15.61
CA THR A 78 -1.50 14.40 15.27
C THR A 78 -1.68 13.41 14.13
N ILE A 79 -0.90 13.53 13.05
CA ILE A 79 -0.93 12.60 11.92
C ILE A 79 -0.69 11.16 12.39
N ILE A 80 0.37 10.93 13.19
CA ILE A 80 0.70 9.58 13.70
C ILE A 80 -0.46 9.03 14.52
N LYS A 81 -1.00 9.84 15.46
CA LYS A 81 -2.12 9.42 16.30
C LYS A 81 -3.35 9.08 15.45
N GLU A 82 -3.73 9.96 14.53
CA GLU A 82 -4.90 9.76 13.68
C GLU A 82 -4.74 8.56 12.75
N ALA A 83 -3.53 8.31 12.22
CA ALA A 83 -3.26 7.14 11.40
C ALA A 83 -3.47 5.84 12.20
N ILE A 84 -3.04 5.80 13.46
CA ILE A 84 -3.28 4.67 14.37
C ILE A 84 -4.77 4.55 14.71
N ASP A 85 -5.43 5.65 15.07
CA ASP A 85 -6.87 5.67 15.37
C ASP A 85 -7.70 5.19 14.16
N ASP A 86 -7.32 5.60 12.94
CA ASP A 86 -7.95 5.16 11.70
C ASP A 86 -7.67 3.68 11.40
N PHE A 87 -6.46 3.20 11.66
CA PHE A 87 -6.06 1.81 11.50
C PHE A 87 -6.85 0.85 12.42
N GLU A 88 -7.06 1.25 13.68
CA GLU A 88 -7.69 0.41 14.72
C GLU A 88 -9.20 0.20 14.51
N LYS A 89 -9.85 1.04 13.70
CA LYS A 89 -11.31 1.00 13.47
C LYS A 89 -11.83 -0.37 13.03
N ASP A 90 -11.08 -1.07 12.20
CA ASP A 90 -11.46 -2.38 11.65
C ASP A 90 -10.41 -3.49 11.92
N CYS A 91 -9.35 -3.18 12.67
CA CYS A 91 -8.30 -4.13 13.06
C CYS A 91 -8.85 -5.38 13.78
N LYS A 92 -9.84 -5.18 14.67
CA LYS A 92 -10.48 -6.28 15.42
C LYS A 92 -11.19 -7.28 14.51
N ASP A 93 -11.78 -6.82 13.40
CA ASP A 93 -12.46 -7.70 12.46
C ASP A 93 -11.46 -8.63 11.77
N TYR A 94 -10.30 -8.10 11.36
CA TYR A 94 -9.23 -8.91 10.77
C TYR A 94 -8.65 -9.91 11.77
N LYS A 95 -8.34 -9.49 13.00
CA LYS A 95 -7.85 -10.38 14.06
C LYS A 95 -8.83 -11.47 14.46
N LYS A 96 -10.14 -11.31 14.21
CA LYS A 96 -11.13 -12.36 14.44
C LYS A 96 -11.09 -13.43 13.34
N ILE A 97 -10.86 -13.01 12.09
CA ILE A 97 -10.89 -13.85 10.88
C ILE A 97 -9.56 -14.57 10.67
N PHE A 98 -8.44 -13.87 10.87
CA PHE A 98 -7.08 -14.41 10.76
C PHE A 98 -6.65 -14.99 12.10
N ARG A 99 -7.19 -16.17 12.43
CA ARG A 99 -6.75 -16.97 13.58
C ARG A 99 -6.60 -18.41 13.12
N GLN A 100 -5.41 -18.96 13.29
CA GLN A 100 -5.07 -20.30 12.82
C GLN A 100 -6.06 -21.36 13.34
N GLU A 101 -6.29 -21.42 14.66
CA GLU A 101 -7.23 -22.37 15.28
C GLU A 101 -8.63 -22.32 14.63
N TRP A 102 -9.13 -21.10 14.36
CA TRP A 102 -10.43 -20.91 13.72
C TRP A 102 -10.43 -21.39 12.26
N LEU A 103 -9.33 -21.13 11.54
CA LEU A 103 -9.22 -21.46 10.11
C LEU A 103 -9.13 -22.97 9.92
N GLU A 104 -8.42 -23.66 10.81
CA GLU A 104 -8.32 -25.13 10.87
C GLU A 104 -9.68 -25.78 11.20
N ASP A 105 -10.43 -25.21 12.16
CA ASP A 105 -11.79 -25.68 12.50
C ASP A 105 -12.79 -25.61 11.33
N LEU A 106 -12.45 -24.84 10.28
CA LEU A 106 -13.33 -24.58 9.15
C LEU A 106 -13.03 -25.39 7.89
N ASP A 107 -12.08 -26.32 7.96
CA ASP A 107 -11.73 -27.21 6.84
C ASP A 107 -12.96 -28.02 6.35
N GLU A 108 -13.93 -28.29 7.22
CA GLU A 108 -15.20 -28.95 6.86
C GLU A 108 -16.36 -27.99 6.52
N ASP A 109 -16.17 -26.65 6.60
CA ASP A 109 -17.21 -25.63 6.36
C ASP A 109 -16.68 -24.40 5.58
N ALA A 110 -15.90 -24.64 4.52
CA ALA A 110 -15.35 -23.58 3.69
C ALA A 110 -16.44 -22.70 3.01
N ASP A 111 -17.62 -23.27 2.74
CA ASP A 111 -18.76 -22.50 2.20
C ASP A 111 -19.24 -21.42 3.16
N PHE A 112 -19.30 -21.70 4.48
CA PHE A 112 -19.57 -20.69 5.48
C PHE A 112 -18.46 -19.62 5.51
N PHE A 113 -17.20 -20.02 5.41
CA PHE A 113 -16.08 -19.09 5.34
C PHE A 113 -16.26 -18.08 4.20
N LYS A 114 -16.46 -18.56 2.97
CA LYS A 114 -16.63 -17.69 1.80
C LYS A 114 -17.90 -16.85 1.91
N SER A 115 -19.04 -17.48 2.17
CA SER A 115 -20.36 -16.85 2.02
C SER A 115 -20.70 -15.89 3.16
N LYS A 116 -20.12 -16.09 4.35
CA LYS A 116 -20.36 -15.25 5.52
C LYS A 116 -19.10 -14.51 5.96
N THR A 117 -18.04 -15.22 6.32
CA THR A 117 -16.83 -14.61 6.91
C THR A 117 -16.16 -13.64 5.93
N LEU A 118 -15.74 -14.11 4.75
CA LEU A 118 -15.11 -13.23 3.75
C LEU A 118 -16.08 -12.20 3.18
N ARG A 119 -17.30 -12.62 2.81
CA ARG A 119 -18.27 -11.74 2.15
C ARG A 119 -18.78 -10.59 3.04
N ASN A 120 -19.07 -10.88 4.31
CA ASN A 120 -19.79 -9.97 5.20
C ASN A 120 -18.96 -9.48 6.38
N GLU A 121 -17.97 -10.24 6.83
CA GLU A 121 -17.19 -9.89 8.03
C GLU A 121 -15.82 -9.29 7.65
N CYS A 122 -15.16 -9.77 6.59
CA CYS A 122 -13.88 -9.23 6.13
C CYS A 122 -14.05 -7.81 5.53
N PRO A 123 -13.53 -6.74 6.18
CA PRO A 123 -13.84 -5.37 5.78
C PRO A 123 -13.45 -5.03 4.34
N ILE A 124 -12.24 -5.37 3.88
CA ILE A 124 -11.78 -5.06 2.52
C ILE A 124 -12.59 -5.80 1.45
N ILE A 125 -12.91 -7.07 1.66
CA ILE A 125 -13.72 -7.86 0.72
C ILE A 125 -15.15 -7.34 0.70
N ARG A 126 -15.79 -7.17 1.86
CA ARG A 126 -17.15 -6.62 1.96
C ARG A 126 -17.27 -5.27 1.28
N LYS A 127 -16.36 -4.33 1.58
CA LYS A 127 -16.37 -2.98 0.97
C LYS A 127 -16.21 -3.05 -0.55
N THR A 128 -15.35 -3.94 -1.05
CA THR A 128 -15.12 -4.14 -2.49
C THR A 128 -16.35 -4.74 -3.18
N LEU A 129 -17.03 -5.72 -2.57
CA LEU A 129 -18.26 -6.32 -3.10
C LEU A 129 -19.45 -5.34 -3.08
N ALA A 130 -19.52 -4.49 -2.04
CA ALA A 130 -20.60 -3.54 -1.83
C ALA A 130 -20.51 -2.31 -2.73
N ASN A 131 -19.32 -1.94 -3.23
CA ASN A 131 -19.15 -0.78 -4.10
C ASN A 131 -19.67 -1.06 -5.53
N LYS A 132 -20.99 -0.92 -5.72
CA LYS A 132 -21.68 -1.10 -7.01
C LYS A 132 -21.44 0.01 -8.02
N LYS A 133 -20.90 1.16 -7.59
CA LYS A 133 -20.65 2.32 -8.47
C LYS A 133 -19.35 2.17 -9.27
N ALA A 134 -18.36 1.48 -8.71
CA ALA A 134 -17.08 1.18 -9.36
C ALA A 134 -17.24 0.01 -10.34
N LYS A 135 -17.30 0.30 -11.64
CA LYS A 135 -17.42 -0.71 -12.72
C LYS A 135 -16.18 -1.59 -12.83
N GLU A 136 -15.00 -1.05 -12.51
CA GLU A 136 -13.75 -1.79 -12.48
C GLU A 136 -13.75 -2.95 -11.47
N LEU A 137 -14.70 -2.96 -10.53
CA LEU A 137 -14.87 -4.03 -9.56
C LEU A 137 -15.88 -5.11 -10.02
N ASP A 138 -16.51 -4.99 -11.19
CA ASP A 138 -17.44 -6.01 -11.70
C ASP A 138 -16.75 -7.36 -11.91
N LYS A 139 -15.52 -7.32 -12.43
CA LYS A 139 -14.71 -8.54 -12.58
C LYS A 139 -14.38 -9.17 -11.24
N TYR A 140 -13.96 -8.38 -10.27
CA TYR A 140 -13.73 -8.86 -8.91
C TYR A 140 -14.98 -9.53 -8.32
N ARG A 141 -16.16 -8.90 -8.47
CA ARG A 141 -17.43 -9.48 -8.02
C ARG A 141 -17.73 -10.82 -8.69
N ALA A 142 -17.52 -10.91 -10.00
CA ALA A 142 -17.72 -12.15 -10.75
C ALA A 142 -16.72 -13.24 -10.32
N SER A 143 -15.44 -12.89 -10.17
CA SER A 143 -14.39 -13.79 -9.69
C SER A 143 -14.69 -14.29 -8.28
N PHE A 144 -15.02 -13.41 -7.33
CA PHE A 144 -15.39 -13.81 -5.96
C PHE A 144 -16.59 -14.76 -5.94
N SER A 145 -17.61 -14.49 -6.77
CA SER A 145 -18.79 -15.35 -6.83
C SER A 145 -18.44 -16.76 -7.30
N LYS A 146 -17.56 -16.89 -8.30
CA LYS A 146 -17.18 -18.16 -8.93
C LYS A 146 -16.02 -18.89 -8.24
N ALA A 147 -15.24 -18.19 -7.42
CA ALA A 147 -14.09 -18.75 -6.74
C ALA A 147 -14.51 -19.93 -5.86
N ASP A 148 -13.69 -20.97 -5.86
CA ASP A 148 -13.87 -22.13 -5.01
C ASP A 148 -13.70 -21.76 -3.52
N ALA A 149 -14.55 -22.33 -2.65
CA ALA A 149 -14.57 -21.96 -1.25
C ALA A 149 -13.37 -22.52 -0.48
N ASP A 150 -13.03 -23.78 -0.74
CA ASP A 150 -11.88 -24.47 -0.14
C ASP A 150 -10.59 -23.76 -0.54
N TRP A 151 -10.44 -23.43 -1.83
CA TRP A 151 -9.28 -22.67 -2.31
C TRP A 151 -9.10 -21.31 -1.61
N LEU A 152 -10.20 -20.56 -1.41
CA LEU A 152 -10.13 -19.29 -0.69
C LEU A 152 -9.75 -19.50 0.78
N LEU A 153 -10.26 -20.57 1.42
CA LEU A 153 -9.89 -20.94 2.79
C LEU A 153 -8.40 -21.29 2.88
N SER A 154 -7.89 -22.16 2.01
CA SER A 154 -6.48 -22.56 2.00
C SER A 154 -5.55 -21.37 1.81
N VAL A 155 -5.85 -20.45 0.88
CA VAL A 155 -5.01 -19.25 0.68
C VAL A 155 -5.00 -18.36 1.92
N VAL A 156 -6.14 -18.20 2.61
CA VAL A 156 -6.18 -17.39 3.85
C VAL A 156 -5.49 -18.10 5.02
N ALA A 157 -5.62 -19.42 5.13
CA ALA A 157 -4.89 -20.23 6.10
C ALA A 157 -3.38 -20.10 5.92
N ASN A 158 -2.89 -20.26 4.69
CA ASN A 158 -1.47 -20.08 4.34
C ASN A 158 -0.98 -18.68 4.74
N LEU A 159 -1.75 -17.63 4.43
CA LEU A 159 -1.40 -16.26 4.81
C LEU A 159 -1.34 -16.07 6.34
N CYS A 160 -2.27 -16.68 7.08
CA CYS A 160 -2.29 -16.63 8.55
C CYS A 160 -1.04 -17.31 9.12
N GLU A 161 -0.75 -18.53 8.68
CA GLU A 161 0.41 -19.30 9.11
C GLU A 161 1.71 -18.55 8.79
N PHE A 162 1.86 -18.03 7.56
CA PHE A 162 3.03 -17.24 7.18
C PHE A 162 3.20 -16.01 8.07
N GLY A 163 2.11 -15.27 8.32
CA GLY A 163 2.14 -14.08 9.17
C GLY A 163 2.60 -14.40 10.60
N ASP A 164 2.07 -15.48 11.18
CA ASP A 164 2.38 -15.89 12.55
C ASP A 164 3.80 -16.46 12.67
N GLU A 165 4.24 -17.30 11.73
CA GLU A 165 5.60 -17.82 11.67
C GLU A 165 6.64 -16.72 11.44
N TYR A 166 6.35 -15.77 10.56
CA TYR A 166 7.23 -14.62 10.35
C TYR A 166 7.31 -13.74 11.61
N SER A 167 6.18 -13.53 12.29
CA SER A 167 6.12 -12.76 13.54
C SER A 167 6.94 -13.40 14.66
N LYS A 168 6.97 -14.74 14.76
CA LYS A 168 7.81 -15.47 15.73
C LYS A 168 9.31 -15.25 15.49
N LYS A 169 9.73 -15.03 14.24
CA LYS A 169 11.13 -14.77 13.85
C LYS A 169 11.53 -13.30 13.98
N TYR A 170 10.58 -12.40 14.22
CA TYR A 170 10.83 -10.96 14.33
C TYR A 170 11.63 -10.61 15.59
N ASP A 171 12.79 -9.98 15.39
CA ASP A 171 13.55 -9.34 16.47
C ASP A 171 13.58 -7.81 16.25
N PRO A 172 12.96 -7.00 17.11
CA PRO A 172 12.95 -5.55 16.97
C PRO A 172 14.34 -4.92 17.02
N LYS A 173 15.35 -5.58 17.60
CA LYS A 173 16.71 -5.04 17.72
C LYS A 173 17.51 -5.14 16.43
N THR A 174 17.23 -6.15 15.62
CA THR A 174 17.99 -6.45 14.39
C THR A 174 17.15 -6.25 13.13
N TYR A 175 15.84 -6.01 13.25
CA TYR A 175 14.94 -5.83 12.10
C TYR A 175 15.42 -4.75 11.12
N GLU A 176 16.01 -3.68 11.64
CA GLU A 176 16.47 -2.54 10.82
C GLU A 176 17.86 -2.75 10.18
N ASP A 177 18.54 -3.86 10.47
CA ASP A 177 19.86 -4.20 9.93
C ASP A 177 19.79 -4.78 8.51
N LYS A 178 18.58 -5.06 8.02
CA LYS A 178 18.30 -5.59 6.68
C LYS A 178 18.77 -4.61 5.59
N LYS A 179 19.49 -5.13 4.59
CA LYS A 179 20.17 -4.33 3.56
C LYS A 179 19.61 -4.52 2.16
N THR A 180 18.97 -5.66 1.92
CA THR A 180 18.40 -6.03 0.63
C THR A 180 16.96 -6.49 0.81
N TYR A 181 16.19 -6.48 -0.27
CA TYR A 181 14.82 -6.99 -0.25
C TYR A 181 14.74 -8.48 0.13
N LYS A 182 15.79 -9.26 -0.14
CA LYS A 182 15.89 -10.68 0.23
C LYS A 182 16.01 -10.87 1.75
N ASP A 183 16.64 -9.93 2.45
CA ASP A 183 16.78 -9.99 3.91
C ASP A 183 15.44 -9.86 4.64
N LEU A 184 14.38 -9.40 3.94
CA LEU A 184 13.02 -9.35 4.47
C LEU A 184 12.28 -10.69 4.36
N ASP A 185 12.79 -11.69 3.64
CA ASP A 185 12.20 -13.04 3.54
C ASP A 185 10.69 -13.04 3.17
N MET A 186 10.33 -12.20 2.20
CA MET A 186 8.94 -11.97 1.75
C MET A 186 8.60 -12.65 0.42
N GLU A 187 9.54 -13.40 -0.18
CA GLU A 187 9.40 -13.95 -1.53
C GLU A 187 8.23 -14.93 -1.67
N LEU A 188 7.94 -15.71 -0.63
CA LEU A 188 6.84 -16.68 -0.65
C LEU A 188 5.50 -16.00 -0.89
N LEU A 189 5.32 -14.77 -0.38
CA LEU A 189 4.11 -14.00 -0.61
C LEU A 189 3.93 -13.60 -2.07
N ASP A 190 4.89 -13.78 -2.96
CA ASP A 190 4.73 -13.56 -4.40
C ASP A 190 4.35 -14.83 -5.18
N THR A 191 4.21 -15.97 -4.51
CA THR A 191 3.83 -17.25 -5.11
C THR A 191 2.32 -17.49 -5.16
N ASP A 192 1.92 -18.52 -5.90
CA ASP A 192 0.52 -18.89 -6.12
C ASP A 192 -0.17 -19.41 -4.86
N ASP A 193 0.59 -20.03 -3.93
CA ASP A 193 0.06 -20.59 -2.67
C ASP A 193 -0.53 -19.52 -1.74
N TYR A 194 -0.15 -18.26 -1.96
CA TYR A 194 -0.61 -17.09 -1.20
C TYR A 194 -1.51 -16.16 -2.04
N THR A 195 -1.93 -16.60 -3.23
CA THR A 195 -2.65 -15.76 -4.18
C THR A 195 -3.90 -16.47 -4.71
N ALA A 196 -5.07 -15.93 -4.38
CA ALA A 196 -6.30 -16.32 -5.05
C ALA A 196 -6.57 -15.39 -6.24
N PHE A 197 -6.07 -15.73 -7.43
CA PHE A 197 -6.15 -14.86 -8.62
C PHE A 197 -7.56 -14.28 -8.87
N GLY A 198 -7.63 -12.97 -9.07
CA GLY A 198 -8.88 -12.23 -9.26
C GLY A 198 -9.68 -11.93 -7.98
N VAL A 199 -9.31 -12.54 -6.84
CA VAL A 199 -9.98 -12.34 -5.54
C VAL A 199 -8.99 -11.89 -4.48
N ILE A 200 -8.08 -12.75 -4.01
CA ILE A 200 -7.05 -12.41 -3.02
C ILE A 200 -5.75 -12.14 -3.78
N GLY A 201 -5.70 -10.96 -4.40
CA GLY A 201 -4.48 -10.43 -5.02
C GLY A 201 -3.58 -9.71 -4.01
N GLY A 202 -2.46 -9.20 -4.48
CA GLY A 202 -1.47 -8.55 -3.63
C GLY A 202 -1.96 -7.38 -2.78
N GLY A 203 -2.93 -6.60 -3.26
CA GLY A 203 -3.54 -5.55 -2.44
C GLY A 203 -4.42 -6.06 -1.29
N ILE A 204 -5.03 -7.25 -1.41
CA ILE A 204 -5.89 -7.81 -0.37
C ILE A 204 -5.08 -8.63 0.64
N LYS A 205 -4.19 -9.52 0.16
CA LYS A 205 -3.38 -10.37 1.05
C LYS A 205 -2.47 -9.54 1.97
N THR A 206 -1.82 -8.52 1.41
CA THR A 206 -0.92 -7.65 2.19
C THR A 206 -1.69 -6.75 3.14
N HIS A 207 -2.92 -6.36 2.79
CA HIS A 207 -3.79 -5.61 3.70
C HIS A 207 -4.25 -6.45 4.89
N MET A 208 -4.57 -7.73 4.66
CA MET A 208 -4.91 -8.66 5.73
C MET A 208 -3.73 -8.85 6.70
N LEU A 209 -2.54 -9.15 6.17
CA LEU A 209 -1.31 -9.26 6.96
C LEU A 209 -0.99 -7.98 7.73
N TYR A 210 -1.05 -6.82 7.07
CA TYR A 210 -0.85 -5.51 7.67
C TYR A 210 -1.82 -5.24 8.84
N LYS A 211 -3.09 -5.68 8.73
CA LYS A 211 -4.08 -5.47 9.79
C LYS A 211 -3.85 -6.34 11.02
N VAL A 212 -3.27 -7.52 10.85
CA VAL A 212 -2.94 -8.43 11.96
C VAL A 212 -1.59 -8.07 12.58
N HIS A 213 -0.60 -7.79 11.73
CA HIS A 213 0.81 -7.66 12.07
C HIS A 213 1.42 -6.35 11.48
N PRO A 214 0.91 -5.16 11.89
CA PRO A 214 1.29 -3.86 11.30
C PRO A 214 2.74 -3.42 11.55
N ALA A 215 3.44 -4.08 12.46
CA ALA A 215 4.85 -3.84 12.73
C ALA A 215 5.75 -4.37 11.60
N ILE A 216 5.34 -5.44 10.92
CA ILE A 216 6.22 -6.26 10.06
C ILE A 216 5.71 -6.39 8.62
N PHE A 217 4.43 -6.13 8.36
CA PHE A 217 3.86 -6.18 7.02
C PHE A 217 3.38 -4.82 6.53
N PRO A 218 4.03 -4.22 5.51
CA PRO A 218 3.51 -3.04 4.85
C PRO A 218 2.29 -3.35 3.98
N ASN A 219 1.35 -2.41 3.91
CA ASN A 219 0.15 -2.49 3.09
C ASN A 219 0.44 -2.12 1.63
N ARG A 220 0.41 -3.09 0.71
CA ARG A 220 0.63 -2.85 -0.73
C ARG A 220 -0.66 -2.41 -1.42
N SER A 221 -1.19 -1.27 -1.02
CA SER A 221 -2.41 -0.72 -1.59
C SER A 221 -2.20 -0.24 -3.04
N ARG A 222 -3.28 -0.02 -3.78
CA ARG A 222 -3.19 0.58 -5.13
C ARG A 222 -2.59 1.98 -5.06
N SER A 223 -2.98 2.76 -4.05
CA SER A 223 -2.44 4.08 -3.77
C SER A 223 -0.95 4.03 -3.49
N ALA A 224 -0.48 3.03 -2.75
CA ALA A 224 0.94 2.89 -2.42
C ALA A 224 1.83 2.69 -3.66
N ILE A 225 1.37 1.90 -4.64
CA ILE A 225 2.12 1.73 -5.90
C ILE A 225 2.11 3.01 -6.74
N TRP A 226 0.98 3.72 -6.82
CA TRP A 226 0.95 5.06 -7.45
C TRP A 226 1.90 6.02 -6.73
N ALA A 227 1.87 6.04 -5.41
CA ALA A 227 2.72 6.90 -4.59
C ALA A 227 4.20 6.65 -4.85
N LEU A 228 4.63 5.39 -5.00
CA LEU A 228 6.01 5.07 -5.35
C LEU A 228 6.41 5.66 -6.71
N TRP A 229 5.55 5.56 -7.73
CA TRP A 229 5.81 6.18 -9.03
C TRP A 229 5.99 7.71 -8.93
N TYR A 230 5.19 8.38 -8.10
CA TYR A 230 5.32 9.82 -7.85
C TYR A 230 6.53 10.19 -6.99
N LEU A 231 6.86 9.35 -6.01
CA LEU A 231 7.98 9.53 -5.10
C LEU A 231 9.33 9.29 -5.81
N THR A 232 9.33 8.47 -6.86
CA THR A 232 10.49 8.30 -7.75
C THR A 232 10.50 9.31 -8.90
N ASN A 233 9.77 10.42 -8.80
CA ASN A 233 9.68 11.44 -9.84
C ASN A 233 9.32 10.87 -11.24
N LYS A 234 8.57 9.75 -11.26
CA LYS A 234 8.17 9.04 -12.48
C LYS A 234 9.34 8.55 -13.34
N GLU A 235 10.53 8.41 -12.74
CA GLU A 235 11.72 7.89 -13.42
C GLU A 235 11.48 6.48 -13.97
N THR A 236 12.13 6.21 -15.10
CA THR A 236 11.91 4.96 -15.84
C THR A 236 12.84 3.83 -15.43
N PHE A 237 13.96 4.19 -14.81
CA PHE A 237 15.02 3.28 -14.37
C PHE A 237 15.55 2.34 -15.49
N GLY A 238 15.33 2.69 -16.75
CA GLY A 238 15.71 1.85 -17.89
C GLY A 238 14.78 0.66 -18.15
N CYS A 239 13.62 0.59 -17.50
CA CYS A 239 12.60 -0.43 -17.77
C CYS A 239 12.06 -0.27 -19.20
N LYS A 240 11.93 -1.38 -19.92
CA LYS A 240 11.27 -1.44 -21.25
C LYS A 240 9.79 -1.08 -21.17
N THR A 241 9.13 -1.33 -20.04
CA THR A 241 7.72 -0.96 -19.81
C THR A 241 7.54 0.43 -19.23
N ASP A 242 8.53 1.31 -19.40
CA ASP A 242 8.57 2.68 -18.91
C ASP A 242 8.75 2.77 -17.39
N SER A 243 7.94 2.09 -16.57
CA SER A 243 8.07 2.12 -15.10
C SER A 243 7.71 0.78 -14.48
N GLU A 244 8.45 0.36 -13.45
CA GLU A 244 8.14 -0.87 -12.69
C GLU A 244 6.82 -0.76 -11.90
N PHE A 245 6.42 0.47 -11.54
CA PHE A 245 5.23 0.74 -10.76
C PHE A 245 3.97 0.85 -11.61
N LEU A 246 4.11 0.91 -12.93
CA LEU A 246 2.99 1.08 -13.86
C LEU A 246 2.82 -0.12 -14.78
N MET A 247 1.61 -0.25 -15.28
CA MET A 247 1.27 -1.06 -16.43
C MET A 247 0.66 -0.15 -17.48
N ILE A 248 1.33 -0.06 -18.62
CA ILE A 248 0.95 0.81 -19.73
C ILE A 248 0.55 -0.06 -20.92
N ASP A 249 -0.67 0.12 -21.41
CA ASP A 249 -1.14 -0.43 -22.67
C ASP A 249 -1.29 0.67 -23.70
N LEU A 250 -0.28 0.83 -24.54
CA LEU A 250 -0.29 1.80 -25.64
C LEU A 250 -1.40 1.53 -26.67
N GLY A 251 -1.82 0.27 -26.83
CA GLY A 251 -2.86 -0.10 -27.79
C GLY A 251 -4.27 0.29 -27.36
N LYS A 252 -4.48 0.44 -26.04
CA LYS A 252 -5.75 0.86 -25.45
C LYS A 252 -5.67 2.23 -24.78
N SER A 253 -4.51 2.87 -24.80
CA SER A 253 -4.20 4.13 -24.10
C SER A 253 -4.51 4.08 -22.61
N ILE A 254 -4.26 2.93 -21.97
CA ILE A 254 -4.59 2.71 -20.55
C ILE A 254 -3.31 2.67 -19.74
N THR A 255 -3.30 3.43 -18.65
CA THR A 255 -2.23 3.39 -17.65
C THR A 255 -2.84 3.03 -16.30
N GLN A 256 -2.26 2.06 -15.61
CA GLN A 256 -2.65 1.63 -14.27
C GLN A 256 -1.40 1.42 -13.41
N GLN A 257 -1.57 1.42 -12.09
CA GLN A 257 -0.54 0.89 -11.21
C GLN A 257 -0.34 -0.62 -11.47
N ASN A 258 0.88 -1.09 -11.27
CA ASN A 258 1.21 -2.50 -11.47
C ASN A 258 0.50 -3.40 -10.45
N TYR A 259 -0.54 -4.12 -10.90
CA TYR A 259 -1.32 -5.03 -10.05
C TYR A 259 -0.49 -6.23 -9.57
N PHE A 260 0.55 -6.60 -10.32
CA PHE A 260 1.43 -7.74 -10.09
C PHE A 260 2.74 -7.33 -9.43
N TYR A 261 2.87 -6.08 -9.01
CA TYR A 261 4.11 -5.58 -8.41
C TYR A 261 4.55 -6.47 -7.22
N PRO A 262 5.78 -7.01 -7.23
CA PRO A 262 6.27 -7.94 -6.22
C PRO A 262 6.19 -7.37 -4.82
N TYR A 263 5.66 -8.16 -3.90
CA TYR A 263 5.58 -7.77 -2.51
C TYR A 263 6.95 -7.67 -1.86
N GLN A 264 7.91 -8.53 -2.20
CA GLN A 264 9.25 -8.45 -1.62
C GLN A 264 9.95 -7.11 -1.92
N LEU A 265 9.85 -6.62 -3.16
CA LEU A 265 10.41 -5.32 -3.56
C LEU A 265 9.65 -4.19 -2.89
N PHE A 266 8.32 -4.25 -2.91
CA PHE A 266 7.48 -3.26 -2.23
C PHE A 266 7.79 -3.15 -0.75
N ALA A 267 7.91 -4.29 -0.06
CA ALA A 267 8.16 -4.35 1.37
C ALA A 267 9.50 -3.70 1.72
N PHE A 268 10.50 -3.88 0.85
CA PHE A 268 11.80 -3.24 0.99
C PHE A 268 11.76 -1.72 0.82
N TYR A 269 11.05 -1.23 -0.20
CA TYR A 269 10.87 0.22 -0.38
C TYR A 269 10.06 0.83 0.76
N ALA A 270 9.00 0.17 1.24
CA ALA A 270 8.25 0.59 2.40
C ALA A 270 9.10 0.60 3.69
N PHE A 271 10.01 -0.37 3.84
CA PHE A 271 10.96 -0.44 4.96
C PHE A 271 11.96 0.72 4.94
N GLU A 272 12.53 1.06 3.79
CA GLU A 272 13.44 2.21 3.66
C GLU A 272 12.69 3.54 3.87
N ILE A 273 11.45 3.66 3.39
CA ILE A 273 10.59 4.83 3.65
C ILE A 273 10.27 4.97 5.15
N TYR A 274 10.02 3.86 5.85
CA TYR A 274 9.86 3.89 7.30
C TYR A 274 11.09 4.48 7.99
N LYS A 275 12.31 4.06 7.61
CA LYS A 275 13.55 4.59 8.20
C LYS A 275 13.63 6.11 8.05
N LEU A 276 13.29 6.62 6.86
CA LEU A 276 13.20 8.07 6.61
C LEU A 276 12.17 8.75 7.52
N LEU A 277 10.96 8.19 7.64
CA LEU A 277 9.89 8.73 8.51
C LEU A 277 10.30 8.69 9.99
N ARG A 278 10.96 7.62 10.45
CA ARG A 278 11.46 7.48 11.82
C ARG A 278 12.53 8.53 12.14
N ASP A 279 13.45 8.76 11.21
CA ASP A 279 14.49 9.76 11.38
C ASP A 279 13.86 11.16 11.47
N LYS A 280 12.87 11.46 10.63
CA LYS A 280 12.04 12.66 10.77
C LYS A 280 11.27 12.73 12.07
N ALA A 281 10.73 11.62 12.58
CA ALA A 281 10.03 11.62 13.86
C ALA A 281 10.97 12.07 14.99
N THR A 282 12.23 11.63 14.94
CA THR A 282 13.27 12.07 15.88
C THR A 282 13.55 13.58 15.75
N GLU A 283 13.73 14.09 14.52
CA GLU A 283 13.94 15.52 14.25
C GLU A 283 12.79 16.39 14.80
N TYR A 284 11.55 15.94 14.61
CA TYR A 284 10.33 16.64 15.02
C TYR A 284 9.87 16.27 16.45
N LYS A 285 10.69 15.56 17.25
CA LYS A 285 10.34 15.15 18.62
C LYS A 285 8.99 14.44 18.71
N ALA A 286 8.66 13.68 17.67
CA ALA A 286 7.54 12.77 17.60
C ALA A 286 8.03 11.33 17.87
N TYR A 287 7.10 10.41 18.08
CA TYR A 287 7.41 9.01 18.33
C TYR A 287 6.50 8.14 17.46
N ILE A 288 7.10 7.28 16.66
CA ILE A 288 6.40 6.22 15.94
C ILE A 288 6.58 4.95 16.78
N ASN A 289 5.47 4.43 17.31
CA ASN A 289 5.49 3.12 17.97
C ASN A 289 5.89 2.04 16.94
N PRO A 290 6.97 1.26 17.17
CA PRO A 290 7.36 0.18 16.26
C PRO A 290 6.26 -0.84 15.97
N ASP A 291 5.31 -1.04 16.88
CA ASP A 291 4.16 -1.93 16.67
C ASP A 291 3.23 -1.43 15.54
N TYR A 292 3.29 -0.14 15.23
CA TYR A 292 2.51 0.53 14.18
C TYR A 292 3.42 1.06 13.06
N ARG A 293 4.63 0.49 12.91
CA ARG A 293 5.65 0.89 11.94
C ARG A 293 5.09 1.21 10.56
N TYR A 294 4.33 0.27 9.99
CA TYR A 294 3.83 0.43 8.63
C TYR A 294 2.53 1.22 8.53
N VAL A 295 1.90 1.57 9.66
CA VAL A 295 0.70 2.42 9.66
C VAL A 295 1.04 3.83 9.22
N ILE A 296 2.15 4.37 9.70
CA ILE A 296 2.59 5.71 9.26
C ILE A 296 3.10 5.70 7.82
N VAL A 297 3.69 4.59 7.36
CA VAL A 297 4.11 4.43 5.95
C VAL A 297 2.89 4.42 5.04
N ASP A 298 1.85 3.65 5.38
CA ASP A 298 0.58 3.60 4.65
C ASP A 298 -0.07 4.99 4.57
N ALA A 299 -0.12 5.73 5.69
CA ALA A 299 -0.63 7.09 5.73
C ALA A 299 0.16 8.08 4.85
N PHE A 300 1.50 7.96 4.83
CA PHE A 300 2.36 8.80 4.00
C PHE A 300 2.17 8.52 2.51
N LEU A 301 2.13 7.24 2.11
CA LEU A 301 1.94 6.86 0.72
C LEU A 301 0.53 7.19 0.22
N GLU A 302 -0.50 6.99 1.05
CA GLU A 302 -1.87 7.40 0.73
C GLU A 302 -1.95 8.91 0.51
N TYR A 303 -1.23 9.71 1.32
CA TYR A 303 -1.15 11.15 1.14
C TYR A 303 -0.53 11.52 -0.22
N ILE A 304 0.59 10.92 -0.59
CA ILE A 304 1.24 11.18 -1.89
C ILE A 304 0.26 10.86 -3.04
N ALA A 305 -0.39 9.71 -3.01
CA ALA A 305 -1.37 9.35 -4.02
C ALA A 305 -2.54 10.35 -4.08
N LYS A 306 -3.03 10.79 -2.92
CA LYS A 306 -4.10 11.80 -2.83
C LYS A 306 -3.69 13.16 -3.40
N GLU A 307 -2.43 13.57 -3.22
CA GLU A 307 -1.90 14.81 -3.80
C GLU A 307 -2.04 14.81 -5.34
N HIS A 308 -1.98 13.62 -5.94
CA HIS A 308 -2.05 13.40 -7.39
C HIS A 308 -3.36 12.74 -7.86
N ASP A 309 -4.42 12.76 -7.05
CA ASP A 309 -5.68 12.05 -7.35
C ASP A 309 -6.31 12.49 -8.68
N SER A 310 -6.13 13.75 -9.08
CA SER A 310 -6.62 14.27 -10.36
C SER A 310 -5.93 13.61 -11.56
N GLU A 311 -4.60 13.47 -11.53
CA GLU A 311 -3.82 12.82 -12.58
C GLU A 311 -4.07 11.31 -12.57
N ILE A 312 -4.07 10.69 -11.39
CA ILE A 312 -4.41 9.26 -11.24
C ILE A 312 -5.82 9.00 -11.81
N SER A 313 -6.80 9.83 -11.47
CA SER A 313 -8.17 9.70 -12.00
C SER A 313 -8.22 9.90 -13.50
N PHE A 314 -7.45 10.86 -14.05
CA PHE A 314 -7.35 11.05 -15.50
C PHE A 314 -6.77 9.82 -16.20
N LEU A 315 -5.64 9.28 -15.71
CA LEU A 315 -5.00 8.07 -16.25
C LEU A 315 -5.92 6.85 -16.18
N LYS A 316 -6.67 6.71 -15.08
CA LYS A 316 -7.67 5.65 -14.90
C LYS A 316 -8.91 5.84 -15.78
N SER A 317 -9.31 7.08 -16.07
CA SER A 317 -10.53 7.38 -16.86
C SER A 317 -10.41 7.00 -18.33
N GLN A 318 -9.18 6.82 -18.85
CA GLN A 318 -8.95 6.32 -20.21
C GLN A 318 -9.41 4.86 -20.39
N ILE A 319 -9.76 4.17 -19.31
CA ILE A 319 -10.43 2.88 -19.33
C ILE A 319 -11.90 3.06 -19.74
N ARG A 320 -12.21 2.91 -21.02
CA ARG A 320 -13.59 2.98 -21.55
C ARG A 320 -14.48 1.78 -21.15
N ASP A 321 -13.88 0.62 -20.83
CA ASP A 321 -14.59 -0.65 -20.58
C ASP A 321 -14.27 -1.30 -19.21
N GLY A 322 -13.99 -0.53 -18.16
CA GLY A 322 -13.80 -1.08 -16.79
C GLY A 322 -12.63 -2.06 -16.61
N GLY A 323 -11.64 -2.06 -17.51
CA GLY A 323 -10.43 -2.87 -17.40
C GLY A 323 -10.64 -4.35 -17.76
N MET A 324 -11.70 -4.65 -18.53
CA MET A 324 -12.14 -6.02 -18.85
C MET A 324 -11.03 -6.96 -19.38
N SER A 325 -9.97 -6.43 -19.99
CA SER A 325 -8.88 -7.23 -20.59
C SER A 325 -7.65 -7.50 -19.71
N TYR A 326 -7.61 -7.05 -18.45
CA TYR A 326 -6.33 -6.89 -17.71
C TYR A 326 -6.18 -7.67 -16.40
N ALA A 327 -7.01 -8.69 -16.17
CA ALA A 327 -6.86 -9.52 -14.96
C ALA A 327 -6.98 -11.00 -15.28
#